data_AF-A0A8H4LT22-F1
#
_entry.id   AF-A0A8H4LT22-F1
#
_cell.length_a   1.000
_cell.length_b   1.000
_cell.length_c   1.000
_cell.angle_alpha   90.00
_cell.angle_beta   90.00
_cell.angle_gamma   90.00
#
_symmetry.space_group_name_H-M   'P 1'
#
loop_
_entity.id
_entity.type
_entity.pdbx_description
1 polymer ?
#
loop_
_entity_poly.entity_id
_entity_poly.type
_entity_poly.pdbx_seq_one_letter_code
_entity_poly.pdbx_strand_id
1 'polypeptide(L)'
;MASLQPWFAGVVKRRRLMTLYHELHASAHAKHAHLKVLHCASEEATSLAWVTPAFEFYCVGGPNLSRESMSQGANKIVQWAKKEEQRLFIIGGGVF
;
A
#
# COMPACT_ATOMS: atom_id res chain seq x y z
N MET A 1 23.39 -0.40 -4.22
CA MET A 1 22.53 0.74 -4.55
C MET A 1 21.25 0.18 -5.16
N ALA A 2 20.08 0.42 -4.58
CA ALA A 2 18.82 0.03 -5.22
C ALA A 2 18.65 0.86 -6.50
N SER A 3 18.57 0.22 -7.67
CA SER A 3 18.25 0.95 -8.89
C SER A 3 16.85 1.56 -8.71
N LEU A 4 16.74 2.88 -8.82
CA LEU A 4 15.46 3.61 -8.86
C LEU A 4 14.62 3.29 -10.12
N GLN A 5 15.01 2.25 -10.87
CA GLN A 5 14.29 1.82 -12.04
C GLN A 5 12.96 1.18 -11.59
N PRO A 6 11.82 1.62 -12.15
CA PRO A 6 10.53 1.14 -11.72
C PRO A 6 10.40 -0.37 -11.97
N TRP A 7 10.22 -1.14 -10.91
CA TRP A 7 10.03 -2.60 -10.97
C TRP A 7 8.88 -3.00 -11.90
N PHE A 8 7.86 -2.14 -11.97
CA PHE A 8 6.69 -2.27 -12.85
C PHE A 8 6.83 -1.45 -14.15
N ALA A 9 8.02 -1.44 -14.76
CA ALA A 9 8.22 -0.85 -16.08
C ALA A 9 7.51 -1.66 -17.18
N GLY A 10 6.89 -0.96 -18.14
CA GLY A 10 6.18 -1.56 -19.27
C GLY A 10 4.66 -1.70 -19.05
N VAL A 11 3.91 -1.70 -20.16
CA VAL A 11 2.45 -1.59 -20.16
C VAL A 11 1.77 -2.75 -19.42
N VAL A 12 2.23 -3.98 -19.61
CA VAL A 12 1.65 -5.18 -18.99
C VAL A 12 1.85 -5.17 -17.48
N LYS A 13 3.08 -4.93 -17.00
CA LYS A 13 3.39 -4.86 -15.57
C LYS A 13 2.64 -3.74 -14.86
N ARG A 14 2.50 -2.59 -15.52
CA ARG A 14 1.71 -1.46 -14.99
C ARG A 14 0.22 -1.81 -14.89
N ARG A 15 -0.35 -2.46 -15.91
CA ARG A 15 -1.75 -2.92 -15.87
C ARG A 15 -1.97 -3.90 -14.72
N ARG A 16 -1.05 -4.85 -14.55
CA ARG A 16 -1.11 -5.83 -13.47
C ARG A 16 -1.02 -5.21 -12.08
N LEU A 17 -0.13 -4.24 -11.88
CA LEU A 17 -0.07 -3.47 -10.63
C LEU A 17 -1.39 -2.76 -10.33
N MET A 18 -2.00 -2.14 -11.34
CA MET A 18 -3.28 -1.44 -11.16
C MET A 18 -4.43 -2.41 -10.89
N THR A 19 -4.47 -3.58 -11.53
CA THR A 19 -5.42 -4.64 -11.21
C THR A 19 -5.29 -5.07 -9.75
N LEU A 20 -4.07 -5.34 -9.30
CA LEU A 20 -3.81 -5.72 -7.90
C LEU A 20 -4.24 -4.61 -6.91
N TYR A 21 -3.97 -3.34 -7.23
CA TYR A 21 -4.44 -2.22 -6.43
C TYR A 21 -5.98 -2.19 -6.33
N HIS A 22 -6.69 -2.32 -7.46
CA HIS A 22 -8.15 -2.34 -7.44
C HIS A 22 -8.72 -3.51 -6.65
N GLU A 23 -8.12 -4.70 -6.74
CA GLU A 23 -8.53 -5.88 -5.96
C GLU A 23 -8.32 -5.68 -4.46
N LEU A 24 -7.18 -5.12 -4.06
CA LEU A 24 -6.88 -4.79 -2.67
C LEU A 24 -7.84 -3.74 -2.13
N HIS A 25 -8.07 -2.67 -2.88
CA HIS A 25 -8.98 -1.60 -2.50
C HIS A 25 -10.43 -2.11 -2.39
N ALA A 26 -10.91 -2.86 -3.38
CA ALA A 26 -12.25 -3.46 -3.33
C ALA A 26 -12.42 -4.38 -2.11
N SER A 27 -11.40 -5.17 -1.79
CA SER A 27 -11.40 -6.05 -0.61
C SER A 27 -11.38 -5.27 0.71
N ALA A 28 -10.60 -4.18 0.78
CA ALA A 28 -10.49 -3.33 1.95
C ALA A 28 -11.79 -2.57 2.26
N HIS A 29 -12.56 -2.22 1.23
CA HIS A 29 -13.80 -1.45 1.33
C HIS A 29 -15.08 -2.26 1.10
N ALA A 30 -15.00 -3.59 1.12
CA ALA A 30 -16.19 -4.43 1.04
C ALA A 30 -17.16 -4.11 2.19
N LYS A 31 -18.47 -4.25 1.96
CA LYS A 31 -19.55 -3.82 2.90
C LYS A 31 -19.41 -4.37 4.33
N HIS A 32 -18.74 -5.51 4.50
CA HIS A 32 -18.49 -6.17 5.79
C HIS A 32 -17.00 -6.29 6.11
N ALA A 33 -16.15 -5.50 5.45
CA ALA A 33 -14.73 -5.44 5.76
C ALA A 33 -14.53 -4.72 7.09
N HIS A 34 -14.10 -5.46 8.10
CA HIS A 34 -13.66 -4.92 9.38
C HIS A 34 -12.12 -4.91 9.50
N LEU A 35 -11.43 -5.31 8.44
CA LEU A 35 -9.98 -5.51 8.42
C LEU A 35 -9.28 -4.20 8.09
N LYS A 36 -8.50 -3.71 9.05
CA LYS A 36 -7.65 -2.51 8.88
C LYS A 36 -6.38 -2.80 8.09
N VAL A 37 -5.96 -4.06 8.07
CA VAL A 37 -4.76 -4.53 7.36
C VAL A 37 -5.09 -5.81 6.61
N LEU A 38 -4.88 -5.80 5.30
CA LEU A 38 -5.01 -6.96 4.42
C LEU A 38 -3.64 -7.31 3.87
N HIS A 39 -3.35 -8.60 3.80
CA HIS A 39 -2.12 -9.11 3.20
C HIS A 39 -2.47 -10.21 2.21
N CYS A 40 -2.04 -10.05 0.97
CA CYS A 40 -2.26 -11.00 -0.11
C CYS A 40 -0.91 -11.47 -0.65
N ALA A 41 -0.74 -12.78 -0.79
CA ALA A 41 0.43 -13.38 -1.42
C ALA A 41 -0.01 -14.20 -2.63
N SER A 42 0.74 -14.09 -3.71
CA SER A 42 0.58 -14.85 -4.95
C SER A 42 1.97 -15.29 -5.44
N GLU A 43 2.02 -16.17 -6.43
CA GLU A 43 3.28 -16.62 -7.03
C GLU A 43 4.13 -15.50 -7.63
N GLU A 44 3.53 -14.35 -7.95
CA GLU A 44 4.26 -13.27 -8.61
C GLU A 44 4.42 -12.00 -7.75
N ALA A 45 3.71 -11.88 -6.62
CA ALA A 45 3.80 -10.72 -5.74
C ALA A 45 3.26 -10.99 -4.33
N THR A 46 3.88 -10.31 -3.37
CA THR A 46 3.38 -10.19 -2.00
C THR A 46 2.92 -8.74 -1.79
N SER A 47 1.73 -8.53 -1.22
CA SER A 47 1.10 -7.21 -1.17
C SER A 47 0.35 -6.97 0.13
N LEU A 48 0.22 -5.70 0.49
CA LEU A 48 -0.45 -5.26 1.71
C LEU A 48 -1.27 -4.00 1.45
N ALA A 49 -2.47 -3.98 2.00
CA ALA A 49 -3.31 -2.79 2.12
C ALA A 49 -3.52 -2.48 3.60
N TRP A 50 -3.36 -1.21 3.97
CA TRP A 50 -3.56 -0.72 5.33
C TRP A 50 -4.45 0.51 5.29
N VAL A 51 -5.67 0.38 5.81
CA VAL A 51 -6.63 1.47 5.93
C VAL A 51 -6.50 2.10 7.32
N THR A 52 -6.26 3.41 7.36
CA THR A 52 -6.30 4.22 8.58
C THR A 52 -7.37 5.30 8.45
N PRO A 53 -7.80 5.95 9.55
CA PRO A 53 -8.78 7.03 9.46
C PRO A 53 -8.30 8.24 8.65
N ALA A 54 -6.98 8.48 8.57
CA ALA A 54 -6.40 9.66 7.92
C ALA A 54 -5.94 9.38 6.48
N PHE A 55 -5.41 8.18 6.23
CA PHE A 55 -4.89 7.80 4.92
C PHE A 55 -4.94 6.28 4.72
N GLU A 56 -4.75 5.87 3.47
CA GLU A 56 -4.58 4.47 3.10
C GLU A 56 -3.17 4.23 2.57
N PHE A 57 -2.60 3.08 2.91
CA PHE A 57 -1.27 2.68 2.48
C PHE A 57 -1.34 1.34 1.76
N TYR A 58 -0.87 1.32 0.53
CA TYR A 58 -0.78 0.12 -0.30
C TYR A 58 0.69 -0.11 -0.67
N CYS A 59 1.18 -1.33 -0.48
CA CYS A 59 2.51 -1.70 -0.94
C CYS A 59 2.54 -3.07 -1.60
N VAL A 60 3.47 -3.23 -2.54
CA VAL A 60 3.67 -4.45 -3.31
C VAL A 60 5.17 -4.76 -3.32
N GLY A 61 5.51 -5.97 -2.91
CA GLY A 61 6.84 -6.56 -3.00
C GLY A 61 6.89 -7.70 -4.01
N GLY A 62 8.11 -8.17 -4.28
CA GLY A 62 8.33 -9.35 -5.13
C GLY A 62 7.82 -10.65 -4.48
N PRO A 63 7.75 -11.74 -5.25
CA PRO A 63 7.14 -13.01 -4.83
C PRO A 63 7.83 -13.70 -3.65
N ASN A 64 9.09 -13.39 -3.41
CA ASN A 64 9.88 -13.97 -2.31
C ASN A 64 9.93 -13.08 -1.06
N LEU A 65 9.21 -11.96 -1.05
CA LEU A 65 9.14 -11.12 0.13
C LEU A 65 8.25 -11.79 1.17
N SER A 66 8.79 -12.06 2.35
CA SER A 66 8.02 -12.65 3.44
C SER A 66 6.99 -11.67 4.00
N ARG A 67 5.93 -12.24 4.59
CA ARG A 67 4.88 -11.49 5.28
C ARG A 67 5.47 -10.63 6.40
N GLU A 68 6.43 -11.18 7.14
CA GLU A 68 7.05 -10.55 8.28
C GLU A 68 7.88 -9.34 7.83
N SER A 69 8.72 -9.51 6.81
CA SER A 69 9.56 -8.42 6.29
C SER A 69 8.70 -7.30 5.70
N MET A 70 7.65 -7.64 4.95
CA MET A 70 6.72 -6.63 4.42
C MET A 70 5.98 -5.90 5.54
N SER A 71 5.47 -6.62 6.54
CA SER A 71 4.74 -6.02 7.66
C SER A 71 5.65 -5.10 8.49
N GLN A 72 6.91 -5.48 8.71
CA GLN A 72 7.88 -4.63 9.42
C GLN A 72 8.20 -3.36 8.63
N GLY A 73 8.40 -3.46 7.31
CA GLY A 73 8.63 -2.30 6.44
C GLY A 73 7.42 -1.37 6.39
N ALA A 74 6.22 -1.93 6.18
CA ALA A 74 4.96 -1.20 6.18
C ALA A 74 4.73 -0.46 7.50
N ASN A 75 4.97 -1.12 8.64
CA ASN A 75 4.86 -0.50 9.97
C ASN A 75 5.76 0.73 10.11
N LYS A 76 7.03 0.65 9.67
CA LYS A 76 7.95 1.78 9.74
C LYS A 76 7.46 2.96 8.90
N ILE A 77 6.96 2.70 7.69
CA ILE A 77 6.43 3.74 6.79
C ILE A 77 5.17 4.37 7.38
N VAL A 78 4.22 3.57 7.86
CA VAL A 78 2.97 4.06 8.47
C VAL A 78 3.27 4.88 9.73
N GLN A 79 4.19 4.44 10.59
CA GLN A 79 4.61 5.19 11.77
C GLN A 79 5.29 6.51 11.42
N TRP A 80 6.13 6.51 10.39
CA TRP A 80 6.74 7.74 9.89
C TRP A 80 5.70 8.69 9.30
N ALA A 81 4.80 8.18 8.45
CA ALA A 81 3.74 8.97 7.84
C ALA A 81 2.84 9.63 8.89
N LYS A 82 2.50 8.88 9.96
CA LYS A 82 1.76 9.41 11.12
C LYS A 82 2.46 10.55 11.85
N LYS A 83 3.80 10.54 11.91
CA LYS A 83 4.58 11.63 12.52
C LYS A 83 4.67 12.86 11.62
N GLU A 84 4.55 12.67 10.31
CA GLU A 84 4.73 13.70 9.28
C GLU A 84 3.41 14.12 8.62
N GLU A 85 2.25 13.79 9.20
CA GLU A 85 0.94 13.95 8.55
C GLU A 85 0.69 15.37 8.03
N GLN A 86 1.06 16.40 8.81
CA GLN A 86 0.90 17.81 8.44
C GLN A 86 1.76 18.23 7.24
N ARG A 87 2.81 17.48 6.93
CA ARG A 87 3.68 17.72 5.77
C ARG A 87 3.30 16.86 4.56
N LEU A 88 2.72 15.68 4.80
CA LEU A 88 2.35 14.73 3.76
C LEU A 88 0.95 14.97 3.21
N PHE A 89 0.02 15.44 4.04
CA PHE A 89 -1.38 15.61 3.70
C PHE A 89 -1.80 17.07 3.86
N ILE A 90 -2.73 17.50 3.01
CA ILE A 90 -3.40 18.79 3.18
C ILE A 90 -4.47 18.60 4.26
N ILE A 91 -4.25 19.19 5.44
CA ILE A 91 -5.14 19.05 6.60
C ILE A 91 -5.82 20.40 6.84
N GLY A 92 -7.15 20.38 7.01
CA GLY A 92 -7.92 21.59 7.33
C GLY A 92 -8.06 22.57 6.15
N GLY A 93 -8.43 22.06 4.97
CA GLY A 93 -8.63 22.87 3.75
C GLY A 93 -9.31 24.21 4.03
N GLY A 94 -8.77 25.28 3.45
CA GLY A 94 -9.12 26.66 3.78
C GLY A 94 -10.62 26.89 3.81
N VAL A 95 -11.13 27.26 4.98
CA VAL A 95 -12.49 27.79 5.17
C VAL A 95 -12.45 29.26 4.76
N PHE A 96 -13.15 29.59 3.68
CA PHE A 96 -13.43 30.96 3.24
C PHE A 96 -14.85 31.33 3.66
#